data_AF-A0A835EHE5-F1
#
_entry.id   AF-A0A835EHE5-F1
#
_cell.length_a   1.000
_cell.length_b   1.000
_cell.length_c   1.000
_cell.angle_alpha   90.00
_cell.angle_beta   90.00
_cell.angle_gamma   90.00
#
_symmetry.space_group_name_H-M   'P 1'
#
loop_
_entity.id
_entity.type
_entity.pdbx_description
1 polymer ?
#
loop_
_entity_poly.entity_id
_entity_poly.type
_entity_poly.pdbx_seq_one_letter_code
_entity_poly.pdbx_strand_id
1 'polypeptide(L)'
;MINVRFGPAATDNATLALAADDLYFLGFKNRTENWHILKGGFKGLPAAAGSTVVTLPMGENYGHFVSGGHKNLVTVPLGRQSAIQAARDLASYDSSKTPDRVVKQAMARFMVMFSEAMRFRVVRDTFEGRWDEKTFITKKVAEYIVYWGKLSRLLIKWQQSVYRPWGGTEDADAVATVLGIKNANDAWLVLDFLLLPY
;
A
#
# COMPACT_ATOMS: atom_id res chain seq x y z
N MET A 1 11.37 -9.64 2.25
CA MET A 1 9.89 -9.74 2.28
C MET A 1 9.43 -9.72 3.73
N ILE A 2 8.34 -9.00 4.00
CA ILE A 2 7.65 -8.95 5.29
C ILE A 2 6.32 -9.67 5.14
N ASN A 3 5.99 -10.57 6.08
CA ASN A 3 4.71 -11.29 6.11
C ASN A 3 3.85 -10.74 7.25
N VAL A 4 2.65 -10.25 6.92
CA VAL A 4 1.69 -9.73 7.91
C VAL A 4 0.49 -10.65 7.96
N ARG A 5 0.25 -11.31 9.09
CA ARG A 5 -0.93 -12.16 9.28
C ARG A 5 -2.07 -11.35 9.88
N PHE A 6 -3.25 -11.39 9.27
CA PHE A 6 -4.40 -10.63 9.71
C PHE A 6 -5.70 -11.43 9.59
N GLY A 7 -6.53 -11.36 10.62
CA GLY A 7 -7.86 -11.96 10.68
C GLY A 7 -8.34 -12.12 12.13
N PRO A 8 -9.66 -12.16 12.37
CA PRO A 8 -10.20 -12.28 13.73
C PRO A 8 -10.03 -13.68 14.35
N ALA A 9 -9.79 -14.70 13.53
CA ALA A 9 -9.62 -16.10 13.94
C ALA A 9 -8.72 -16.84 12.94
N ALA A 10 -8.15 -17.98 13.34
CA ALA A 10 -7.24 -18.76 12.49
C ALA A 10 -7.82 -19.13 11.11
N THR A 11 -9.12 -19.41 11.04
CA THR A 11 -9.86 -19.75 9.82
C THR A 11 -10.14 -18.57 8.89
N ASP A 12 -10.05 -17.36 9.43
CA ASP A 12 -10.31 -16.08 8.74
C ASP A 12 -8.99 -15.34 8.45
N ASN A 13 -7.85 -15.99 8.67
CA ASN A 13 -6.54 -15.36 8.52
C ASN A 13 -6.07 -15.40 7.06
N ALA A 14 -5.70 -14.23 6.56
CA ALA A 14 -4.86 -14.08 5.38
C ALA A 14 -3.45 -13.66 5.81
N THR A 15 -2.43 -14.06 5.05
CA THR A 15 -1.07 -13.52 5.22
C THR A 15 -0.74 -12.63 4.04
N LEU A 16 -0.46 -11.36 4.27
CA LEU A 16 -0.05 -10.40 3.25
C LEU A 16 1.46 -10.52 3.02
N ALA A 17 1.91 -10.46 1.77
CA ALA A 17 3.32 -10.37 1.42
C ALA A 17 3.64 -8.94 0.99
N LEU A 18 4.56 -8.29 1.71
CA LEU A 18 5.08 -6.97 1.39
C LEU A 18 6.57 -7.06 1.03
N ALA A 19 7.00 -6.34 0.02
CA ALA A 19 8.42 -6.12 -0.25
C ALA A 19 9.05 -5.34 0.91
N ALA A 20 10.30 -5.67 1.28
CA ALA A 20 10.90 -5.12 2.50
C ALA A 20 11.63 -3.79 2.25
N ASP A 21 12.03 -3.55 1.01
CA ASP A 21 12.74 -2.37 0.53
C ASP A 21 11.81 -1.21 0.23
N ASP A 22 10.59 -1.49 -0.26
CA ASP A 22 9.66 -0.45 -0.69
C ASP A 22 8.23 -0.61 -0.14
N LEU A 23 7.93 -1.66 0.62
CA LEU A 23 6.60 -1.99 1.14
C LEU A 23 5.54 -2.27 0.08
N TYR A 24 5.92 -2.57 -1.17
CA TYR A 24 4.97 -2.95 -2.22
C TYR A 24 4.18 -4.18 -1.82
N PHE A 25 2.86 -4.12 -2.03
CA PHE A 25 1.98 -5.26 -1.83
C PHE A 25 2.20 -6.26 -2.96
N LEU A 26 2.74 -7.43 -2.64
CA LEU A 26 3.11 -8.45 -3.63
C LEU A 26 1.96 -9.45 -3.86
N GLY A 27 1.14 -9.67 -2.84
CA GLY A 27 0.10 -10.68 -2.86
C GLY A 27 -0.30 -11.13 -1.46
N PHE A 28 -0.94 -12.29 -1.39
CA PHE A 28 -1.40 -12.86 -0.14
C PHE A 28 -1.39 -14.39 -0.16
N LYS A 29 -1.28 -14.99 1.02
CA LYS A 29 -1.54 -16.40 1.27
C LYS A 29 -2.93 -16.54 1.87
N ASN A 30 -3.77 -17.37 1.24
CA ASN A 30 -5.13 -17.65 1.73
C ASN A 30 -5.10 -18.76 2.80
N ARG A 31 -6.28 -19.18 3.29
CA ARG A 31 -6.39 -20.22 4.33
C ARG A 31 -5.98 -21.62 3.89
N THR A 32 -5.84 -21.85 2.58
CA THR A 32 -5.36 -23.13 2.02
C THR A 32 -3.83 -23.14 1.88
N GLU A 33 -3.15 -22.17 2.49
CA GLU A 33 -1.70 -22.01 2.47
C GLU A 33 -1.10 -21.81 1.06
N ASN A 34 -1.92 -21.44 0.08
CA ASN A 34 -1.49 -21.13 -1.28
C ASN A 34 -1.24 -19.63 -1.43
N TRP A 35 -0.14 -19.28 -2.10
CA TRP A 35 0.23 -17.90 -2.40
C TRP A 35 -0.48 -17.43 -3.68
N HIS A 36 -1.03 -16.23 -3.64
CA HIS A 36 -1.71 -15.54 -4.74
C HIS A 36 -1.01 -14.21 -4.99
N ILE A 37 -0.26 -14.11 -6.08
CA ILE A 37 0.76 -13.08 -6.29
C ILE A 37 0.44 -12.26 -7.52
N LEU A 38 0.66 -10.95 -7.46
CA LEU A 38 0.35 -10.05 -8.54
C LEU A 38 1.23 -10.28 -9.78
N LYS A 39 0.64 -10.05 -10.95
CA LYS A 39 1.36 -10.14 -12.21
C LYS A 39 2.45 -9.07 -12.30
N GLY A 40 3.66 -9.48 -12.63
CA GLY A 40 4.77 -8.57 -12.93
C GLY A 40 5.76 -8.33 -11.80
N GLY A 41 5.50 -8.78 -10.57
CA GLY A 41 6.33 -8.42 -9.42
C GLY A 41 6.60 -9.58 -8.46
N PHE A 42 7.89 -9.76 -8.15
CA PHE A 42 8.51 -10.67 -7.18
C PHE A 42 8.46 -12.19 -7.48
N LYS A 43 9.64 -12.77 -7.77
CA LYS A 43 9.85 -14.23 -8.01
C LYS A 43 10.38 -15.01 -6.80
N GLY A 44 10.61 -14.34 -5.66
CA GLY A 44 11.38 -14.86 -4.53
C GLY A 44 10.57 -15.43 -3.37
N LEU A 45 9.33 -15.88 -3.59
CA LEU A 45 8.50 -16.37 -2.49
C LEU A 45 8.92 -17.78 -2.07
N PRO A 46 9.20 -18.01 -0.78
CA PRO A 46 9.36 -19.35 -0.27
C PRO A 46 7.98 -20.03 -0.29
N ALA A 47 7.75 -20.87 -1.30
CA ALA A 47 6.68 -21.86 -1.23
C ALA A 47 7.07 -22.85 -0.13
N ALA A 48 6.25 -22.97 0.91
CA ALA A 48 6.39 -24.10 1.84
C ALA A 48 6.17 -25.41 1.07
N ALA A 49 6.74 -26.52 1.55
CA ALA A 49 6.51 -27.82 0.92
C ALA A 49 4.99 -28.10 0.86
N GLY A 50 4.46 -28.24 -0.36
CA GLY A 50 3.02 -28.45 -0.62
C GLY A 50 2.20 -27.20 -0.91
N SER A 51 2.76 -25.99 -0.80
CA SER A 51 2.09 -24.74 -1.21
C SER A 51 2.27 -24.50 -2.71
N THR A 52 1.20 -24.05 -3.37
CA THR A 52 1.26 -23.57 -4.76
C THR A 52 1.36 -22.04 -4.80
N VAL A 53 2.04 -21.52 -5.82
CA VAL A 53 2.07 -20.09 -6.12
C VAL A 53 1.22 -19.86 -7.37
N VAL A 54 0.17 -19.07 -7.22
CA VAL A 54 -0.77 -18.71 -8.28
C VAL A 54 -0.56 -17.26 -8.65
N THR A 55 -0.29 -16.99 -9.92
CA THR A 55 -0.21 -15.62 -10.42
C THR A 55 -1.62 -15.10 -10.72
N LEU A 56 -1.97 -14.00 -10.06
CA LEU A 56 -3.22 -13.28 -10.27
C LEU A 56 -3.20 -12.54 -11.61
N PRO A 57 -4.37 -12.34 -12.27
CA PRO A 57 -4.43 -11.67 -13.57
C PRO A 57 -4.16 -10.15 -13.49
N MET A 58 -4.31 -9.54 -12.31
CA MET A 58 -4.02 -8.13 -12.06
C MET A 58 -2.55 -7.89 -11.74
N GLY A 59 -2.02 -6.75 -12.20
CA GLY A 59 -0.72 -6.23 -11.79
C GLY A 59 -0.81 -5.32 -10.56
N GLU A 60 0.33 -4.76 -10.15
CA GLU A 60 0.51 -3.96 -8.93
C GLU A 60 -0.05 -2.53 -8.98
N ASN A 61 -0.36 -2.02 -10.17
CA ASN A 61 -0.87 -0.65 -10.32
C ASN A 61 -2.29 -0.50 -9.79
N TYR A 62 -2.56 0.61 -9.10
CA TYR A 62 -3.87 0.93 -8.51
C TYR A 62 -5.06 0.80 -9.47
N GLY A 63 -4.86 1.09 -10.76
CA GLY A 63 -5.89 0.98 -11.79
C GLY A 63 -6.46 -0.44 -11.97
N HIS A 64 -5.72 -1.48 -11.56
CA HIS A 64 -6.23 -2.85 -11.59
C HIS A 64 -7.15 -3.21 -10.42
N PHE A 65 -7.11 -2.44 -9.32
CA PHE A 65 -7.89 -2.70 -8.11
C PHE A 65 -9.08 -1.76 -7.98
N VAL A 66 -8.88 -0.50 -8.37
CA VAL A 66 -9.90 0.55 -8.29
C VAL A 66 -9.98 1.24 -9.65
N SER A 67 -11.16 1.22 -10.27
CA SER A 67 -11.41 1.97 -11.50
C SER A 67 -11.10 3.46 -11.25
N GLY A 68 -10.31 4.10 -12.11
CA GLY A 68 -9.79 5.46 -11.89
C GLY A 68 -8.47 5.54 -11.12
N GLY A 69 -7.91 4.39 -10.69
CA GLY A 69 -6.58 4.30 -10.09
C GLY A 69 -6.48 5.03 -8.74
N HIS A 70 -5.30 5.63 -8.48
CA HIS A 70 -5.00 6.28 -7.19
C HIS A 70 -6.04 7.34 -6.79
N LYS A 71 -6.58 8.09 -7.76
CA LYS A 71 -7.60 9.14 -7.53
C LYS A 71 -8.86 8.61 -6.86
N ASN A 72 -9.19 7.35 -7.09
CA ASN A 72 -10.38 6.71 -6.55
C ASN A 72 -10.10 5.88 -5.29
N LEU A 73 -8.88 5.91 -4.74
CA LEU A 73 -8.59 5.35 -3.41
C LEU A 73 -9.42 6.02 -2.31
N VAL A 74 -9.92 7.24 -2.54
CA VAL A 74 -10.89 7.94 -1.68
C VAL A 74 -12.20 7.17 -1.48
N THR A 75 -12.48 6.17 -2.32
CA THR A 75 -13.67 5.32 -2.23
C THR A 75 -13.42 4.03 -1.44
N VAL A 76 -12.16 3.75 -1.08
CA VAL A 76 -11.78 2.53 -0.36
C VAL A 76 -12.10 2.73 1.12
N PRO A 77 -13.00 1.92 1.72
CA PRO A 77 -13.32 2.05 3.13
C PRO A 77 -12.18 1.55 3.99
N LEU A 78 -11.83 2.29 5.04
CA LEU A 78 -10.79 1.94 6.00
C LEU A 78 -11.42 1.72 7.38
N GLY A 79 -10.63 1.18 8.31
CA GLY A 79 -11.06 0.84 9.67
C GLY A 79 -11.23 -0.66 9.91
N ARG A 80 -11.50 -1.01 11.17
CA ARG A 80 -11.49 -2.37 11.70
C ARG A 80 -12.39 -3.33 10.95
N GLN A 81 -13.65 -2.96 10.74
CA GLN A 81 -14.61 -3.80 10.02
C GLN A 81 -14.21 -4.01 8.56
N SER A 82 -13.65 -2.96 7.93
CA SER A 82 -13.15 -3.07 6.56
C SER A 82 -11.96 -4.04 6.46
N ALA A 83 -11.04 -3.98 7.42
CA ALA A 83 -9.90 -4.88 7.51
C ALA A 83 -10.33 -6.32 7.78
N ILE A 84 -11.29 -6.56 8.68
CA ILE A 84 -11.83 -7.89 8.97
C ILE A 84 -12.50 -8.48 7.73
N GLN A 85 -13.32 -7.69 7.02
CA GLN A 85 -13.96 -8.16 5.80
C GLN A 85 -12.92 -8.50 4.71
N ALA A 86 -11.93 -7.62 4.51
CA ALA A 86 -10.84 -7.88 3.58
C ALA A 86 -10.06 -9.16 3.92
N ALA A 87 -9.80 -9.40 5.21
CA ALA A 87 -9.12 -10.61 5.68
C ALA A 87 -9.89 -11.87 5.29
N ARG A 88 -11.20 -11.88 5.56
CA ARG A 88 -12.09 -12.99 5.22
C ARG A 88 -12.13 -13.23 3.72
N ASP A 89 -12.31 -12.17 2.94
CA ASP A 89 -12.36 -12.22 1.47
C ASP A 89 -11.07 -12.85 0.90
N LEU A 90 -9.89 -12.46 1.40
CA LEU A 90 -8.61 -13.03 0.99
C LEU A 90 -8.40 -14.46 1.52
N ALA A 91 -8.77 -14.72 2.77
CA ALA A 91 -8.64 -16.05 3.39
C ALA A 91 -9.48 -17.10 2.65
N SER A 92 -10.70 -16.75 2.22
CA SER A 92 -11.60 -17.64 1.49
C SER A 92 -11.40 -17.65 -0.03
N TYR A 93 -10.45 -16.88 -0.56
CA TYR A 93 -10.29 -16.71 -2.00
C TYR A 93 -10.08 -18.05 -2.72
N ASP A 94 -10.96 -18.27 -3.70
CA ASP A 94 -10.96 -19.36 -4.66
C ASP A 94 -11.23 -18.73 -6.03
N SER A 95 -10.26 -18.83 -6.95
CA SER A 95 -10.32 -18.18 -8.27
C SER A 95 -11.46 -18.70 -9.15
N SER A 96 -12.01 -19.88 -8.85
CA SER A 96 -13.16 -20.45 -9.59
C SER A 96 -14.51 -19.94 -9.10
N LYS A 97 -14.57 -19.36 -7.89
CA LYS A 97 -15.83 -18.98 -7.21
C LYS A 97 -15.90 -17.51 -6.83
N THR A 98 -14.76 -16.88 -6.58
CA THR A 98 -14.69 -15.54 -6.02
C THR A 98 -14.67 -14.52 -7.15
N PRO A 99 -15.64 -13.59 -7.22
CA PRO A 99 -15.59 -12.54 -8.23
C PRO A 99 -14.35 -11.65 -8.05
N ASP A 100 -13.67 -11.33 -9.15
CA ASP A 100 -12.48 -10.45 -9.16
C ASP A 100 -12.64 -9.18 -8.34
N ARG A 101 -13.82 -8.55 -8.38
CA ARG A 101 -14.11 -7.32 -7.64
C ARG A 101 -13.91 -7.47 -6.13
N VAL A 102 -14.18 -8.65 -5.58
CA VAL A 102 -14.11 -8.91 -4.14
C VAL A 102 -12.64 -8.94 -3.70
N VAL A 103 -11.81 -9.74 -4.37
CA VAL A 103 -10.38 -9.82 -4.09
C VAL A 103 -9.68 -8.49 -4.36
N LYS A 104 -10.04 -7.77 -5.43
CA LYS A 104 -9.50 -6.44 -5.75
C LYS A 104 -9.80 -5.41 -4.66
N GLN A 105 -11.05 -5.37 -4.16
CA GLN A 105 -11.42 -4.48 -3.06
C GLN A 105 -10.70 -4.83 -1.76
N ALA A 106 -10.58 -6.12 -1.44
CA ALA A 106 -9.85 -6.58 -0.26
C ALA A 106 -8.37 -6.20 -0.31
N MET A 107 -7.71 -6.39 -1.47
CA MET A 107 -6.33 -5.96 -1.69
C MET A 107 -6.18 -4.44 -1.59
N ALA A 108 -7.06 -3.66 -2.23
CA ALA A 108 -7.01 -2.20 -2.16
C ALA A 108 -7.10 -1.67 -0.72
N ARG A 109 -7.97 -2.26 0.12
CA ARG A 109 -8.07 -1.91 1.55
C ARG A 109 -6.74 -2.12 2.26
N PHE A 110 -6.09 -3.27 2.06
CA PHE A 110 -4.82 -3.57 2.71
C PHE A 110 -3.63 -2.80 2.13
N MET A 111 -3.60 -2.52 0.84
CA MET A 111 -2.59 -1.62 0.25
C MET A 111 -2.62 -0.26 0.95
N VAL A 112 -3.81 0.33 1.15
CA VAL A 112 -3.95 1.62 1.82
C VAL A 112 -3.63 1.53 3.32
N MET A 113 -4.20 0.54 4.04
CA MET A 113 -4.04 0.44 5.50
C MET A 113 -2.67 -0.07 5.96
N PHE A 114 -1.90 -0.76 5.11
CA PHE A 114 -0.57 -1.25 5.44
C PHE A 114 0.50 -0.54 4.65
N SER A 115 0.62 -0.77 3.34
CA SER A 115 1.70 -0.20 2.53
C SER A 115 1.71 1.33 2.61
N GLU A 116 0.57 1.98 2.32
CA GLU A 116 0.51 3.44 2.30
C GLU A 116 0.50 4.07 3.69
N ALA A 117 -0.13 3.45 4.68
CA ALA A 117 -0.10 3.95 6.07
C ALA A 117 1.27 3.82 6.75
N MET A 118 2.11 2.86 6.34
CA MET A 118 3.50 2.77 6.78
C MET A 118 4.41 3.76 6.04
N ARG A 119 4.12 4.06 4.78
CA ARG A 119 4.86 5.08 4.01
C ARG A 119 4.53 6.51 4.45
N PHE A 120 3.24 6.78 4.68
CA PHE A 120 2.71 8.11 4.92
C PHE A 120 1.94 8.21 6.23
N ARG A 121 2.41 9.10 7.10
CA ARG A 121 1.70 9.47 8.34
C ARG A 121 0.29 9.97 8.05
N VAL A 122 0.15 10.82 7.03
CA VAL A 122 -1.16 11.40 6.64
C VAL A 122 -2.19 10.36 6.20
N VAL A 123 -1.75 9.20 5.71
CA VAL A 123 -2.63 8.07 5.41
C VAL A 123 -3.03 7.36 6.71
N ARG A 124 -2.07 7.07 7.59
CA ARG A 124 -2.33 6.42 8.89
C ARG A 124 -3.26 7.24 9.78
N ASP A 125 -3.03 8.55 9.89
CA ASP A 125 -3.83 9.49 10.69
C ASP A 125 -5.31 9.52 10.26
N THR A 126 -5.61 9.08 9.02
CA THR A 126 -6.99 8.98 8.54
C THR A 126 -7.82 8.00 9.37
N PHE A 127 -7.22 6.91 9.87
CA PHE A 127 -7.98 5.84 10.53
C PHE A 127 -7.41 5.40 11.89
N GLU A 128 -6.16 5.73 12.26
CA GLU A 128 -5.53 5.26 13.50
C GLU A 128 -6.34 5.63 14.76
N GLY A 129 -6.69 6.91 14.93
CA GLY A 129 -7.53 7.36 16.06
C GLY A 129 -9.02 7.06 15.93
N ARG A 130 -9.44 6.48 14.79
CA ARG A 130 -10.84 6.19 14.44
C ARG A 130 -10.99 4.76 13.95
N TRP A 131 -10.22 3.85 14.53
CA TRP A 131 -10.08 2.49 14.00
C TRP A 131 -11.41 1.74 13.93
N ASP A 132 -12.28 1.95 14.91
CA ASP A 132 -13.60 1.31 14.94
C ASP A 132 -14.64 1.99 14.02
N GLU A 133 -14.31 3.12 13.42
CA GLU A 133 -15.16 3.84 12.46
C GLU A 133 -14.81 3.49 11.02
N LYS A 134 -15.79 3.69 10.13
CA LYS A 134 -15.57 3.63 8.68
C LYS A 134 -15.04 4.97 8.19
N THR A 135 -13.78 5.00 7.76
CA THR A 135 -13.11 6.21 7.28
C THR A 135 -12.66 6.08 5.82
N PHE A 136 -12.25 7.21 5.23
CA PHE A 136 -11.78 7.31 3.85
C PHE A 136 -10.69 8.37 3.76
N ILE A 137 -9.67 8.13 2.93
CA ILE A 137 -8.69 9.17 2.63
C ILE A 137 -9.33 10.28 1.80
N THR A 138 -8.79 11.49 1.93
CA THR A 138 -9.20 12.62 1.08
C THR A 138 -8.53 12.56 -0.29
N LYS A 139 -9.06 13.32 -1.27
CA LYS A 139 -8.41 13.46 -2.58
C LYS A 139 -6.97 13.96 -2.46
N LYS A 140 -6.72 14.90 -1.52
CA LYS A 140 -5.38 15.42 -1.25
C LYS A 140 -4.45 14.33 -0.73
N VAL A 141 -4.92 13.49 0.20
CA VAL A 141 -4.15 12.35 0.72
C VAL A 141 -3.83 11.35 -0.40
N ALA A 142 -4.77 11.09 -1.31
CA ALA A 142 -4.54 10.22 -2.47
C ALA A 142 -3.45 10.75 -3.44
N GLU A 143 -3.28 12.07 -3.55
CA GLU A 143 -2.18 12.64 -4.35
C GLU A 143 -0.81 12.32 -3.75
N TYR A 144 -0.64 12.33 -2.42
CA TYR A 144 0.66 12.03 -1.80
C TYR A 144 1.24 10.68 -2.25
N ILE A 145 0.37 9.66 -2.37
CA ILE A 145 0.74 8.28 -2.69
C ILE A 145 1.58 8.19 -3.97
N VAL A 146 1.21 8.91 -5.03
CA VAL A 146 1.94 8.84 -6.32
C VAL A 146 3.22 9.69 -6.35
N TYR A 147 3.43 10.54 -5.35
CA TYR A 147 4.63 11.37 -5.19
C TYR A 147 5.64 10.78 -4.21
N TRP A 148 5.37 9.61 -3.63
CA TRP A 148 6.23 8.95 -2.64
C TRP A 148 7.71 8.88 -3.08
N GLY A 149 7.96 8.41 -4.31
CA GLY A 149 9.32 8.29 -4.84
C GLY A 149 10.03 9.65 -5.02
N LYS A 150 9.29 10.68 -5.45
CA LYS A 150 9.84 12.05 -5.58
C LYS A 150 10.18 12.65 -4.22
N LEU A 151 9.27 12.54 -3.25
CA LEU A 151 9.49 13.02 -1.89
C LEU A 151 10.67 12.29 -1.22
N SER A 152 10.76 10.97 -1.38
CA SER A 152 11.87 10.17 -0.85
C SER A 152 13.21 10.64 -1.43
N ARG A 153 13.27 10.81 -2.76
CA ARG A 153 14.47 11.30 -3.44
C ARG A 153 14.88 12.71 -2.98
N LEU A 154 13.92 13.62 -2.83
CA LEU A 154 14.18 14.98 -2.35
C LEU A 154 14.74 14.98 -0.94
N LEU A 155 14.16 14.21 -0.01
CA LEU A 155 14.66 14.09 1.36
C LEU A 155 16.07 13.51 1.42
N ILE A 156 16.34 12.45 0.66
CA ILE A 156 17.66 11.82 0.60
C ILE A 156 18.69 12.80 0.03
N LYS A 157 18.39 13.48 -1.08
CA LYS A 157 19.29 14.51 -1.65
C LYS A 157 19.51 15.67 -0.70
N TRP A 158 18.47 16.14 -0.04
CA TRP A 158 18.56 17.21 0.95
C TRP A 158 19.52 16.82 2.08
N GLN A 159 19.41 15.61 2.62
CA GLN A 159 20.33 15.10 3.63
C GLN A 159 21.77 14.95 3.09
N GLN A 160 21.95 14.33 1.92
CA GLN A 160 23.26 14.09 1.30
C GLN A 160 23.98 15.39 0.93
N SER A 161 23.23 16.44 0.60
CA SER A 161 23.79 17.76 0.26
C SER A 161 24.18 18.59 1.48
N VAL A 162 24.14 18.02 2.69
CA VAL A 162 24.35 18.72 3.96
C VAL A 162 23.33 19.86 4.13
N TYR A 163 22.06 19.53 3.86
CA TYR A 163 20.91 20.41 4.07
C TYR A 163 20.91 21.66 3.18
N ARG A 164 21.45 21.57 1.95
CA ARG A 164 21.32 22.62 0.92
C ARG A 164 19.84 22.84 0.53
N PRO A 165 19.50 23.97 -0.11
CA PRO A 165 18.12 24.31 -0.41
C PRO A 165 17.34 23.19 -1.13
N TRP A 166 16.13 22.91 -0.64
CA TRP A 166 15.20 21.88 -1.14
C TRP A 166 14.72 22.13 -2.58
N GLY A 167 14.60 23.41 -2.97
CA GLY A 167 14.02 23.84 -4.25
C GLY A 167 15.00 23.80 -5.43
N GLY A 168 14.51 24.23 -6.59
CA GLY A 168 15.31 24.35 -7.82
C GLY A 168 15.48 23.04 -8.59
N THR A 169 14.58 22.08 -8.37
CA THR A 169 14.52 20.83 -9.14
C THR A 169 13.09 20.58 -9.59
N GLU A 170 12.92 19.89 -10.71
CA GLU A 170 11.59 19.52 -11.23
C GLU A 170 10.76 18.74 -10.19
N ASP A 171 11.40 17.83 -9.44
CA ASP A 171 10.73 17.10 -8.36
C ASP A 171 10.23 18.05 -7.26
N ALA A 172 11.05 19.03 -6.85
CA ALA A 172 10.70 20.01 -5.81
C ALA A 172 9.53 20.91 -6.27
N ASP A 173 9.56 21.37 -7.52
CA ASP A 173 8.51 22.21 -8.09
C ASP A 173 7.19 21.42 -8.22
N ALA A 174 7.26 20.14 -8.60
CA ALA A 174 6.09 19.28 -8.71
C ALA A 174 5.43 19.01 -7.35
N VAL A 175 6.21 18.68 -6.31
CA VAL A 175 5.64 18.46 -4.96
C VAL A 175 5.16 19.77 -4.33
N ALA A 176 5.81 20.90 -4.60
CA ALA A 176 5.34 22.21 -4.13
C ALA A 176 4.00 22.58 -4.77
N THR A 177 3.87 22.37 -6.08
CA THR A 177 2.64 22.71 -6.83
C THR A 177 1.47 21.82 -6.43
N VAL A 178 1.67 20.50 -6.39
CA VAL A 178 0.57 19.54 -6.21
C VAL A 178 0.30 19.26 -4.74
N LEU A 179 1.34 19.11 -3.92
CA LEU A 179 1.22 18.75 -2.51
C LEU A 179 1.30 19.96 -1.58
N GLY A 180 1.90 21.06 -2.01
CA GLY A 180 2.14 22.21 -1.14
C GLY A 180 3.36 22.04 -0.24
N ILE A 181 4.19 21.02 -0.47
CA ILE A 181 5.43 20.75 0.27
C ILE A 181 6.53 21.64 -0.30
N LYS A 182 7.01 22.59 0.49
CA LYS A 182 7.97 23.60 0.03
C LYS A 182 9.37 23.39 0.59
N ASN A 183 9.51 22.55 1.61
CA ASN A 183 10.78 22.29 2.27
C ASN A 183 10.82 20.88 2.88
N ALA A 184 11.99 20.49 3.40
CA ALA A 184 12.21 19.17 3.99
C ALA A 184 11.39 18.92 5.27
N ASN A 185 11.15 19.94 6.09
CA ASN A 185 10.35 19.79 7.31
C ASN A 185 8.90 19.45 6.96
N ASP A 186 8.32 20.08 5.93
CA ASP A 186 6.99 19.73 5.44
C ASP A 186 6.93 18.26 4.99
N ALA A 187 7.97 17.79 4.29
CA ALA A 187 8.06 16.40 3.84
C ALA A 187 8.23 15.40 5.00
N TRP A 188 9.02 15.75 6.03
CA TRP A 188 9.18 14.96 7.25
C TRP A 188 7.89 14.81 8.06
N LEU A 189 6.97 15.77 7.97
CA LEU A 189 5.69 15.68 8.66
C LEU A 189 4.73 14.67 8.00
N VAL A 190 4.98 14.29 6.74
CA VAL A 190 4.07 13.41 5.98
C VAL A 190 4.62 12.01 5.73
N LEU A 191 5.94 11.81 5.73
CA LEU A 191 6.59 10.52 5.43
C LEU A 191 7.12 9.84 6.69
N ASP A 192 6.90 8.52 6.79
CA ASP A 192 7.51 7.66 7.82
C ASP A 192 8.44 6.59 7.23
N PHE A 193 8.38 6.33 5.90
CA PHE A 193 9.26 5.37 5.21
C PHE A 193 9.71 5.93 3.86
N LEU A 194 11.02 5.86 3.57
CA LEU A 194 11.63 6.41 2.35
C LEU A 194 11.97 5.31 1.36
N LEU A 195 11.66 5.54 0.09
CA LEU A 195 12.22 4.73 -1.00
C LEU A 195 13.69 5.09 -1.19
N LEU A 196 14.57 4.12 -1.00
CA LEU A 196 15.99 4.30 -1.31
C LEU A 196 16.19 4.29 -2.84
N PRO A 197 17.02 5.19 -3.39
CA PRO A 197 17.40 5.10 -4.79
C PRO A 197 18.21 3.82 -5.03
N TYR A 198 17.87 3.12 -6.11
CA TYR A 198 18.70 2.05 -6.68
C TYR A 198 19.93 2.64 -7.39
#